data_AF-W1Y678-F1
#
_entry.id   AF-W1Y678-F1
#
_cell.length_a   1.000
_cell.length_b   1.000
_cell.length_c   1.000
_cell.angle_alpha   90.00
_cell.angle_beta   90.00
_cell.angle_gamma   90.00
#
_symmetry.space_group_name_H-M   'P 1'
#
loop_
_entity.id
_entity.type
_entity.pdbx_description
1 polymer ?
#
loop_
_entity_poly.entity_id
_entity_poly.type
_entity_poly.pdbx_seq_one_letter_code
_entity_poly.pdbx_strand_id
1 'polypeptide(L)'
;GAITLIDMDDVCVTNTNRQIHALRDNVGLAKAKVMAERIRQINPECRVTVVDDFVTPDNVAQYMSAGYSYVIDAIDSVRPKAALIAYCRRNKIPLVTTGGAG
;
A
#
# COMPACT_ATOMS: atom_id res chain seq x y z
N GLY A 1 -13.70 8.23 -4.67
CA GLY A 1 -13.71 7.94 -3.22
C GLY A 1 -13.55 6.45 -2.95
N ALA A 2 -12.55 5.79 -3.52
CA ALA A 2 -12.20 4.42 -3.17
C ALA A 2 -10.68 4.28 -3.14
N ILE A 3 -10.15 3.61 -2.12
CA ILE A 3 -8.70 3.42 -1.90
C ILE A 3 -8.47 1.96 -1.52
N THR A 4 -7.46 1.33 -2.12
CA THR A 4 -6.98 0.00 -1.69
C THR A 4 -5.56 0.15 -1.14
N LEU A 5 -5.32 -0.39 0.06
CA LEU A 5 -4.03 -0.43 0.71
C LEU A 5 -3.52 -1.88 0.71
N ILE A 6 -2.27 -2.10 0.27
CA ILE A 6 -1.63 -3.42 0.22
C ILE A 6 -0.34 -3.34 1.03
N ASP A 7 -0.34 -3.88 2.24
CA ASP A 7 0.81 -3.94 3.15
C ASP A 7 0.52 -4.99 4.23
N MET A 8 1.53 -5.80 4.59
CA MET A 8 1.43 -6.84 5.63
C MET A 8 2.27 -6.48 6.87
N ASP A 9 3.00 -5.36 6.87
CA ASP A 9 3.81 -4.96 8.03
C ASP A 9 2.95 -4.42 9.18
N ASP A 10 3.47 -4.60 10.39
CA ASP A 10 2.99 -3.93 11.59
C ASP A 10 3.68 -2.57 11.81
N VAL A 11 2.99 -1.68 12.51
CA VAL A 11 3.55 -0.40 12.97
C VAL A 11 4.66 -0.68 14.00
N CYS A 12 5.87 -0.22 13.71
CA CYS A 12 7.02 -0.31 14.61
C CYS A 12 7.35 1.06 15.21
N VAL A 13 7.86 1.10 16.45
CA VAL A 13 8.30 2.34 17.11
C VAL A 13 9.35 3.11 16.29
N THR A 14 10.19 2.41 15.54
CA THR A 14 11.24 3.01 14.69
C THR A 14 10.68 3.71 13.44
N ASN A 15 9.36 3.59 13.17
CA ASN A 15 8.69 4.28 12.09
C ASN A 15 8.28 5.72 12.45
N THR A 16 8.35 6.10 13.74
CA THR A 16 7.89 7.42 14.27
C THR A 16 8.48 8.62 13.53
N ASN A 17 9.71 8.52 13.02
CA ASN A 17 10.37 9.64 12.34
C ASN A 17 9.86 9.91 10.91
N ARG A 18 9.08 9.00 10.30
CA ARG A 18 8.75 9.08 8.86
C ARG A 18 7.42 8.48 8.41
N GLN A 19 6.63 7.90 9.31
CA GLN A 19 5.34 7.29 8.97
C GLN A 19 4.21 7.87 9.81
N ILE A 20 3.17 8.38 9.15
CA ILE A 20 2.07 9.12 9.79
C ILE A 20 1.23 8.28 10.77
N HIS A 21 1.21 6.95 10.60
CA HIS A 21 0.47 6.02 11.46
C HIS A 21 1.26 5.56 12.69
N ALA A 22 2.55 5.91 12.80
CA ALA A 22 3.42 5.53 13.89
C ALA A 22 3.19 6.39 15.15
N LEU A 23 2.07 6.14 15.82
CA LEU A 23 1.71 6.74 17.11
C LEU A 23 1.85 5.67 18.22
N ARG A 24 2.06 6.12 19.46
CA ARG A 24 2.26 5.23 20.63
C ARG A 24 1.21 4.12 20.70
N ASP A 25 -0.06 4.47 20.52
CA ASP A 25 -1.17 3.56 20.71
C ASP A 25 -1.39 2.61 19.49
N ASN A 26 -0.64 2.81 18.40
CA ASN A 26 -0.74 1.99 17.18
C ASN A 26 0.37 0.94 17.05
N VAL A 27 1.40 0.98 17.89
CA VAL A 27 2.56 0.07 17.77
C VAL A 27 2.10 -1.39 17.91
N GLY A 28 2.52 -2.24 16.97
CA GLY A 28 2.13 -3.66 16.90
C GLY A 28 0.81 -3.94 16.15
N LEU A 29 0.13 -2.90 15.64
CA LEU A 29 -1.04 -3.06 14.77
C LEU A 29 -0.62 -3.03 13.29
N ALA A 30 -1.34 -3.76 12.43
CA ALA A 30 -1.08 -3.77 10.99
C ALA A 30 -1.21 -2.36 10.38
N LYS A 31 -0.17 -1.92 9.65
CA LYS A 31 -0.09 -0.57 9.06
C LYS A 31 -1.29 -0.26 8.17
N ALA A 32 -1.64 -1.18 7.27
CA ALA A 32 -2.74 -0.99 6.33
C ALA A 32 -4.09 -0.86 7.04
N LYS A 33 -4.31 -1.59 8.14
CA LYS A 33 -5.56 -1.51 8.93
C LYS A 33 -5.66 -0.18 9.69
N VAL A 34 -4.57 0.24 10.34
CA VAL A 34 -4.48 1.54 11.02
C VAL A 34 -4.75 2.69 10.04
N MET A 35 -4.14 2.63 8.85
CA MET A 35 -4.37 3.62 7.80
C MET A 35 -5.78 3.58 7.23
N ALA A 36 -6.36 2.39 7.06
CA ALA A 36 -7.74 2.29 6.59
C ALA A 36 -8.74 2.91 7.57
N GLU A 37 -8.54 2.69 8.87
CA GLU A 37 -9.37 3.33 9.88
C GLU A 37 -9.21 4.86 9.86
N ARG A 38 -7.97 5.35 9.78
CA ARG A 38 -7.70 6.78 9.64
C ARG A 38 -8.37 7.39 8.40
N ILE A 39 -8.37 6.70 7.25
CA ILE A 39 -9.05 7.17 6.04
C ILE A 39 -10.56 7.28 6.25
N ARG A 40 -11.19 6.31 6.92
CA ARG A 40 -12.64 6.37 7.23
C ARG A 40 -12.98 7.50 8.19
N GLN A 41 -12.11 7.80 9.15
CA GLN A 41 -12.28 8.97 10.02
C GLN A 41 -12.17 10.30 9.23
N ILE A 42 -11.33 10.34 8.20
CA ILE A 42 -11.20 11.52 7.32
C ILE A 42 -12.42 11.68 6.39
N ASN A 43 -12.86 10.58 5.79
CA ASN A 43 -14.03 10.55 4.91
C ASN A 43 -14.80 9.22 5.11
N PRO A 44 -15.91 9.23 5.87
CA PRO A 44 -16.70 8.03 6.14
C PRO A 44 -17.33 7.39 4.89
N GLU A 45 -17.51 8.16 3.81
CA GLU A 45 -18.06 7.67 2.54
C GLU A 45 -16.98 7.05 1.63
N CYS A 46 -15.70 7.16 2.01
CA CYS A 46 -14.62 6.55 1.24
C CYS A 46 -14.66 5.03 1.37
N ARG A 47 -14.74 4.33 0.23
CA ARG A 47 -14.64 2.87 0.19
C ARG A 47 -13.18 2.45 0.34
N VAL A 48 -12.81 1.93 1.51
CA VAL A 48 -11.44 1.48 1.78
C VAL A 48 -11.35 -0.04 1.82
N THR A 49 -10.50 -0.60 0.96
CA THR A 49 -10.15 -2.02 0.93
C THR A 49 -8.74 -2.21 1.48
N VAL A 50 -8.53 -3.23 2.31
CA VAL A 50 -7.22 -3.62 2.80
C VAL A 50 -6.89 -5.00 2.25
N VAL A 51 -5.70 -5.14 1.68
CA VAL A 51 -5.09 -6.42 1.33
C VAL A 51 -3.91 -6.60 2.29
N ASP A 52 -4.07 -7.51 3.23
CA ASP A 52 -3.07 -7.85 4.25
C ASP A 52 -2.07 -8.86 3.66
N ASP A 53 -1.36 -8.44 2.61
CA ASP A 53 -0.41 -9.26 1.87
C ASP A 53 0.70 -8.40 1.23
N PHE A 54 1.79 -9.03 0.81
CA PHE A 54 2.80 -8.42 -0.05
C PHE A 54 2.54 -8.72 -1.52
N VAL A 55 2.87 -7.76 -2.38
CA VAL A 55 2.90 -8.03 -3.83
C VAL A 55 4.08 -8.95 -4.14
N THR A 56 3.84 -10.00 -4.90
CA THR A 56 4.82 -10.95 -5.41
C THR A 56 4.60 -11.17 -6.91
N PRO A 57 5.57 -11.74 -7.65
CA PRO A 57 5.36 -12.12 -9.04
C PRO A 57 4.16 -13.04 -9.25
N ASP A 58 3.80 -13.85 -8.25
CA ASP A 58 2.75 -14.86 -8.35
C ASP A 58 1.35 -14.27 -8.13
N ASN A 59 1.22 -13.27 -7.24
CA ASN A 59 -0.08 -12.67 -6.88
C ASN A 59 -0.35 -11.30 -7.55
N VAL A 60 0.64 -10.67 -8.18
CA VAL A 60 0.48 -9.32 -8.76
C VAL A 60 -0.66 -9.25 -9.78
N ALA A 61 -0.85 -10.32 -10.56
CA ALA A 61 -1.92 -10.39 -11.54
C ALA A 61 -3.31 -10.36 -10.89
N GLN A 62 -3.46 -11.10 -9.79
CA GLN A 62 -4.69 -11.14 -8.99
C GLN A 62 -4.97 -9.79 -8.34
N TYR A 63 -3.97 -9.13 -7.76
CA TYR A 63 -4.21 -7.87 -7.07
C TYR A 63 -4.45 -6.69 -8.02
N MET A 64 -3.83 -6.70 -9.20
CA MET A 64 -3.96 -5.63 -10.18
C MET A 64 -5.16 -5.80 -11.14
N SER A 65 -5.86 -6.94 -11.11
CA SER A 65 -7.05 -7.16 -11.94
C SER A 65 -8.29 -6.39 -11.48
N ALA A 66 -8.23 -5.68 -10.35
CA ALA A 66 -9.34 -4.90 -9.79
C ALA A 66 -9.71 -3.65 -10.62
N GLY A 67 -8.94 -3.31 -11.67
CA GLY A 67 -9.23 -2.20 -12.56
C GLY A 67 -8.99 -0.83 -11.92
N TYR A 68 -7.91 -0.68 -11.15
CA TYR A 68 -7.55 0.59 -10.52
C TYR A 68 -7.38 1.70 -11.56
N SER A 69 -7.93 2.88 -11.26
CA SER A 69 -7.70 4.08 -12.09
C SER A 69 -6.24 4.52 -12.06
N TYR A 70 -5.53 4.24 -10.96
CA TYR A 70 -4.13 4.55 -10.79
C TYR A 70 -3.50 3.65 -9.70
N VAL A 71 -2.21 3.38 -9.83
CA VAL A 71 -1.38 2.68 -8.83
C VAL A 71 -0.26 3.61 -8.36
N ILE A 72 -0.09 3.71 -7.04
CA ILE A 72 1.03 4.43 -6.42
C ILE A 72 1.94 3.36 -5.79
N ASP A 73 3.11 3.16 -6.38
CA ASP A 73 4.11 2.22 -5.89
C ASP A 73 5.08 2.91 -4.93
N ALA A 74 4.93 2.59 -3.64
CA ALA A 74 5.79 3.03 -2.54
C ALA A 74 6.54 1.85 -1.87
N ILE A 75 6.73 0.74 -2.60
CA ILE A 75 7.45 -0.44 -2.10
C ILE A 75 8.96 -0.13 -2.03
N ASP A 76 9.60 -0.53 -0.94
CA ASP A 76 11.03 -0.33 -0.66
C ASP A 76 11.91 -1.50 -1.14
N SER A 77 11.36 -2.71 -1.15
CA SER A 77 12.05 -3.92 -1.59
C SER A 77 12.06 -4.06 -3.12
N VAL A 78 13.24 -4.23 -3.71
CA VAL A 78 13.43 -4.21 -5.17
C VAL A 78 12.65 -5.29 -5.92
N ARG A 79 12.61 -6.53 -5.40
CA ARG A 79 11.93 -7.66 -6.07
C ARG A 79 10.43 -7.44 -6.25
N PRO A 80 9.64 -7.19 -5.19
CA PRO A 80 8.21 -6.92 -5.34
C PRO A 80 7.93 -5.64 -6.12
N LYS A 81 8.75 -4.59 -5.94
CA LYS A 81 8.68 -3.34 -6.71
C LYS A 81 8.82 -3.59 -8.22
N ALA A 82 9.83 -4.34 -8.63
CA ALA A 82 10.07 -4.67 -10.03
C ALA A 82 8.92 -5.50 -10.63
N ALA A 83 8.37 -6.46 -9.87
CA ALA A 83 7.23 -7.26 -10.29
C ALA A 83 5.99 -6.39 -10.56
N LEU A 84 5.68 -5.47 -9.64
CA LEU A 84 4.57 -4.53 -9.77
C LEU A 84 4.73 -3.61 -11.00
N ILE A 85 5.88 -2.94 -11.12
CA ILE A 85 6.15 -2.02 -12.23
C ILE A 85 6.10 -2.76 -13.57
N ALA A 86 6.71 -3.94 -13.67
CA ALA A 86 6.71 -4.73 -14.89
C ALA A 86 5.29 -5.14 -15.31
N TYR A 87 4.47 -5.58 -14.35
CA TYR A 87 3.09 -5.97 -14.60
C TYR A 87 2.22 -4.78 -15.03
N CYS A 88 2.25 -3.67 -14.29
CA CYS A 88 1.47 -2.48 -14.61
C CYS A 88 1.87 -1.89 -15.97
N ARG A 89 3.17 -1.80 -16.26
CA ARG A 89 3.69 -1.32 -17.55
C ARG A 89 3.22 -2.20 -18.71
N ARG A 90 3.28 -3.53 -18.56
CA ARG A 90 2.84 -4.48 -19.61
C ARG A 90 1.34 -4.37 -19.90
N ASN A 91 0.53 -4.20 -18.86
CA ASN A 91 -0.93 -4.16 -18.95
C ASN A 91 -1.50 -2.74 -19.09
N LYS A 92 -0.64 -1.72 -19.26
CA LYS A 92 -1.02 -0.31 -19.39
C LYS A 92 -1.87 0.20 -18.21
N ILE A 93 -1.62 -0.32 -17.02
CA ILE A 93 -2.24 0.18 -15.79
C ILE A 93 -1.50 1.46 -15.40
N PRO A 94 -2.19 2.61 -15.26
CA PRO A 94 -1.55 3.87 -14.89
C PRO A 94 -0.83 3.73 -13.55
N LEU A 95 0.45 4.08 -13.53
CA LEU A 95 1.30 3.89 -12.35
C LEU A 95 2.30 5.05 -12.20
N VAL A 96 2.51 5.45 -10.95
CA VAL A 96 3.65 6.26 -10.51
C VAL A 96 4.44 5.46 -9.48
N THR A 97 5.77 5.53 -9.53
CA THR A 97 6.67 4.87 -8.58
C THR A 97 7.54 5.89 -7.87
N THR A 98 7.93 5.60 -6.64
CA THR A 98 8.92 6.37 -5.88
C THR A 98 10.27 5.65 -5.84
N GLY A 99 11.36 6.41 -5.99
CA GLY A 99 12.72 5.93 -5.69
C GLY A 99 12.99 5.87 -4.19
N GLY A 100 14.26 5.77 -3.80
CA GLY A 100 14.67 5.91 -2.41
C GLY A 100 14.45 7.34 -1.90
N ALA A 101 13.89 7.48 -0.70
CA ALA A 101 13.59 8.76 -0.06
C ALA A 101 14.25 8.90 1.34
N GLY A 102 15.16 7.96 1.67
CA GLY A 102 15.91 7.92 2.93
C GLY A 102 17.04 8.92 3.00
#